data_AF-A0AAV0DU05-F1
#
_entry.id   AF-A0AAV0DU05-F1
#
_cell.length_a   1.000
_cell.length_b   1.000
_cell.length_c   1.000
_cell.angle_alpha   90.00
_cell.angle_beta   90.00
_cell.angle_gamma   90.00
#
_symmetry.space_group_name_H-M   'P 1'
#
loop_
_entity.id
_entity.type
_entity.pdbx_description
1 polymer ?
#
loop_
_entity_poly.entity_id
_entity_poly.type
_entity_poly.pdbx_seq_one_letter_code
_entity_poly.pdbx_strand_id
1 'polypeptide(L)'
;MAELPLTGGITFRGPAADIAAQMGMMWELIKVPLIVPLLRLSVYICVAMTIMLFCERLYMGIVIILVKIFGKKPDKRYKWEPMREDLEIGNASFPMVLIQIPMFNEREVYKISIGAACNLSWPSDRIVIQVLDDSTDLTIKDMIEKECIRWASKGINIRYQIRDTRGGYKAGALKD
;
A
#
# COMPACT_ATOMS: atom_id res chain seq x y z
N MET A 1 49.00 -75.24 -43.44
CA MET A 1 49.03 -73.93 -42.73
C MET A 1 47.59 -73.42 -42.73
N ALA A 2 46.82 -73.75 -41.70
CA ALA A 2 46.66 -73.01 -40.42
C ALA A 2 45.66 -71.85 -40.61
N GLU A 3 44.41 -71.97 -40.10
CA GLU A 3 43.89 -71.39 -38.81
C GLU A 3 43.67 -69.87 -38.93
N LEU A 4 42.56 -69.17 -38.60
CA LEU A 4 41.33 -69.36 -37.80
C LEU A 4 40.34 -68.20 -38.15
N PRO A 5 39.03 -68.29 -37.82
CA PRO A 5 38.09 -67.17 -37.89
C PRO A 5 38.00 -66.43 -36.53
N LEU A 6 38.27 -65.12 -36.50
CA LEU A 6 38.12 -64.30 -35.30
C LEU A 6 36.79 -63.55 -35.26
N THR A 7 35.94 -64.07 -34.36
CA THR A 7 35.13 -63.34 -33.37
C THR A 7 34.01 -62.42 -33.88
N GLY A 8 32.78 -62.93 -33.79
CA GLY A 8 31.56 -62.15 -33.70
C GLY A 8 31.55 -61.29 -32.44
N GLY A 9 31.30 -59.98 -32.61
CA GLY A 9 31.02 -59.06 -31.52
C GLY A 9 29.61 -59.32 -30.98
N ILE A 10 29.53 -60.03 -29.85
CA ILE A 10 28.30 -60.11 -29.05
C ILE A 10 28.20 -58.79 -28.28
N THR A 11 27.31 -57.90 -28.73
CA THR A 11 26.93 -56.70 -27.97
C THR A 11 26.15 -57.14 -26.74
N PHE A 12 26.82 -57.27 -25.59
CA PHE A 12 26.16 -57.49 -24.30
C PHE A 12 25.37 -56.23 -23.92
N ARG A 13 24.06 -56.23 -24.18
CA ARG A 13 23.12 -55.26 -23.60
C ARG A 13 23.04 -55.58 -22.10
N GLY A 14 23.60 -54.72 -21.26
CA GLY A 14 23.63 -54.94 -19.82
C GLY A 14 22.24 -54.81 -19.20
N PRO A 15 21.90 -55.58 -18.14
CA PRO A 15 20.60 -55.50 -17.45
C PRO A 15 20.23 -54.08 -17.00
N ALA A 16 21.23 -53.27 -16.66
CA ALA A 16 21.06 -51.88 -16.26
C ALA A 16 20.51 -50.99 -17.41
N ALA A 17 20.88 -51.27 -18.66
CA ALA A 17 20.39 -50.52 -19.81
C ALA A 17 18.92 -50.86 -20.13
N ASP A 18 18.53 -52.12 -19.96
CA ASP A 18 17.13 -52.53 -20.12
C ASP A 18 16.24 -52.01 -18.97
N ILE A 19 16.75 -51.97 -17.73
CA ILE A 19 16.05 -51.35 -16.58
C ILE A 19 15.90 -49.84 -16.80
N ALA A 20 16.94 -49.14 -17.25
CA ALA A 20 16.87 -47.70 -17.54
C ALA A 20 15.86 -47.40 -18.65
N ALA A 21 15.80 -48.23 -19.69
CA ALA A 21 14.82 -48.10 -20.76
C ALA A 21 13.39 -48.37 -20.26
N GLN A 22 13.18 -49.38 -19.42
CA GLN A 22 11.88 -49.66 -18.79
C GLN A 22 11.43 -48.53 -17.86
N MET A 23 12.33 -47.97 -17.05
CA MET A 23 12.04 -46.81 -16.20
C MET A 23 11.68 -45.58 -17.04
N GLY A 24 12.37 -45.34 -18.17
CA GLY A 24 12.05 -44.25 -19.11
C GLY A 24 10.67 -44.40 -19.75
N MET A 25 10.28 -45.61 -20.16
CA MET A 25 8.95 -45.86 -20.71
C MET A 25 7.84 -45.70 -19.65
N MET A 26 8.09 -46.14 -18.42
CA MET A 26 7.14 -45.98 -17.30
C MET A 26 6.98 -44.51 -16.90
N TRP A 27 8.06 -43.73 -17.01
CA TRP A 27 8.07 -42.29 -16.80
C TRP A 27 7.27 -41.54 -17.86
N GLU A 28 7.38 -41.91 -19.14
CA GLU A 28 6.55 -41.33 -20.22
C GLU A 28 5.07 -41.70 -20.07
N LEU A 29 4.75 -42.93 -19.66
CA LEU A 29 3.38 -43.38 -19.39
C LEU A 29 2.68 -42.59 -18.27
N ILE A 30 3.42 -42.10 -17.27
CA ILE A 30 2.86 -41.33 -16.14
C ILE A 30 2.89 -39.82 -16.43
N LYS A 31 3.95 -39.31 -17.04
CA LYS A 31 4.13 -37.89 -17.33
C LYS A 31 3.11 -37.33 -18.31
N VAL A 32 2.88 -38.04 -19.40
CA VAL A 32 2.05 -37.56 -20.51
C VAL A 32 0.57 -37.37 -20.09
N PRO A 33 -0.08 -38.31 -19.39
CA PRO A 33 -1.49 -38.15 -19.01
C PRO A 33 -1.71 -37.32 -17.74
N LEU A 34 -0.72 -37.16 -16.87
CA LEU A 34 -0.91 -36.48 -15.58
C LEU A 34 -0.13 -35.16 -15.47
N ILE A 35 1.18 -35.19 -15.70
CA ILE A 35 2.05 -34.02 -15.46
C ILE A 35 1.83 -32.95 -16.53
N VAL A 36 1.73 -33.33 -17.81
CA VAL A 36 1.53 -32.39 -18.92
C VAL A 36 0.21 -31.60 -18.81
N PRO A 37 -0.97 -32.20 -18.59
CA PRO A 37 -2.21 -31.43 -18.47
C PRO A 37 -2.25 -30.58 -17.19
N LEU A 38 -1.71 -31.05 -16.06
CA LEU A 38 -1.62 -30.25 -14.84
C LEU A 38 -0.73 -29.03 -15.02
N LEU A 39 0.42 -29.18 -15.68
CA LEU A 39 1.33 -28.06 -15.96
C LEU A 39 0.73 -27.09 -16.98
N ARG A 40 0.00 -27.58 -17.98
CA ARG A 40 -0.74 -26.70 -18.91
C ARG A 40 -1.83 -25.92 -18.18
N LEU A 41 -2.58 -26.56 -17.29
CA LEU A 41 -3.61 -25.91 -16.48
C LEU A 41 -3.01 -24.82 -15.59
N SER A 42 -1.89 -25.10 -14.90
CA SER A 42 -1.24 -24.11 -14.05
C SER A 42 -0.72 -22.92 -14.85
N VAL A 43 -0.14 -23.14 -16.04
CA VAL A 43 0.28 -22.07 -16.95
C VAL A 43 -0.93 -21.22 -17.37
N TYR A 44 -2.06 -21.83 -17.73
CA TYR A 44 -3.27 -21.06 -18.08
C TYR A 44 -3.80 -20.22 -16.92
N ILE A 45 -3.80 -20.76 -15.69
CA ILE A 45 -4.19 -20.01 -14.49
C ILE A 45 -3.25 -18.82 -14.28
N CYS A 46 -1.93 -19.02 -14.37
CA CYS A 46 -0.94 -17.95 -14.21
C CYS A 46 -1.13 -16.85 -15.26
N VAL A 47 -1.40 -17.22 -16.52
CA VAL A 47 -1.65 -16.26 -17.60
C VAL A 47 -2.94 -15.49 -17.34
N ALA A 48 -4.02 -16.17 -16.94
CA ALA A 48 -5.30 -15.54 -16.63
C ALA A 48 -5.19 -14.52 -15.49
N MET A 49 -4.49 -14.89 -14.40
CA MET A 49 -4.24 -13.97 -13.27
C MET A 49 -3.41 -12.76 -13.71
N THR A 50 -2.38 -12.97 -14.52
CA THR A 50 -1.54 -11.88 -15.04
C THR A 50 -2.36 -10.91 -15.90
N ILE A 51 -3.25 -11.44 -16.77
CA ILE A 51 -4.12 -10.62 -17.61
C ILE A 51 -5.11 -9.81 -16.75
N MET A 52 -5.75 -10.44 -15.76
CA MET A 52 -6.70 -9.76 -14.87
C MET A 52 -6.05 -8.59 -14.13
N LEU A 53 -4.89 -8.82 -13.50
CA LEU A 53 -4.14 -7.77 -12.81
C LEU A 53 -3.71 -6.64 -13.75
N PHE A 54 -3.33 -6.97 -14.98
CA PHE A 54 -2.98 -5.98 -15.99
C PHE A 54 -4.20 -5.14 -16.40
N CYS A 55 -5.37 -5.76 -16.61
CA CYS A 55 -6.62 -5.08 -16.91
C CYS A 55 -7.04 -4.13 -15.78
N GLU A 56 -6.91 -4.51 -14.51
CA GLU A 56 -7.19 -3.62 -13.36
C GLU A 56 -6.28 -2.39 -13.38
N ARG A 57 -4.98 -2.57 -13.61
CA ARG A 57 -4.02 -1.48 -13.69
C ARG A 57 -4.28 -0.56 -14.88
N LEU A 58 -4.62 -1.12 -16.04
CA LEU A 58 -5.01 -0.36 -17.22
C LEU A 58 -6.29 0.44 -16.98
N TYR A 59 -7.32 -0.18 -16.39
CA TYR A 59 -8.58 0.49 -16.08
C TYR A 59 -8.35 1.70 -15.16
N MET A 60 -7.59 1.52 -14.08
CA MET A 60 -7.23 2.63 -13.18
C MET A 60 -6.45 3.73 -13.92
N GLY A 61 -5.50 3.35 -14.78
CA GLY A 61 -4.74 4.31 -15.60
C GLY A 61 -5.63 5.11 -16.56
N ILE A 62 -6.55 4.45 -17.27
CA ILE A 62 -7.51 5.08 -18.18
C ILE A 62 -8.43 6.02 -17.40
N VAL A 63 -8.96 5.59 -16.24
CA VAL A 63 -9.80 6.43 -15.38
C VAL A 63 -9.04 7.69 -14.94
N ILE A 64 -7.78 7.57 -14.52
CA ILE A 64 -6.96 8.73 -14.14
C ILE A 64 -6.74 9.66 -15.33
N ILE A 65 -6.44 9.12 -16.52
CA ILE A 65 -6.26 9.92 -17.74
C ILE A 65 -7.56 10.63 -18.14
N LEU A 66 -8.70 9.93 -18.12
CA LEU A 66 -10.01 10.51 -18.41
C LEU A 66 -10.35 11.59 -17.38
N VAL A 67 -10.15 11.35 -16.09
CA VAL A 67 -10.34 12.36 -15.05
C VAL A 67 -9.37 13.53 -15.24
N LYS A 68 -8.16 13.32 -15.74
CA LYS A 68 -7.21 14.41 -15.99
C LYS A 68 -7.54 15.23 -17.25
N ILE A 69 -8.13 14.61 -18.27
CA ILE A 69 -8.55 15.25 -19.53
C ILE A 69 -9.89 15.96 -19.35
N PHE A 70 -10.87 15.31 -18.74
CA PHE A 70 -12.24 15.81 -18.56
C PHE A 70 -12.47 16.52 -17.23
N GLY A 71 -11.70 16.17 -16.19
CA GLY A 71 -11.77 16.80 -14.88
C GLY A 71 -11.05 18.13 -14.90
N LYS A 72 -11.85 19.20 -14.99
CA LYS A 72 -11.50 20.55 -14.53
C LYS A 72 -10.56 20.45 -13.33
N LYS A 73 -9.37 21.04 -13.44
CA LYS A 73 -8.37 21.09 -12.36
C LYS A 73 -9.09 21.30 -11.01
N PRO A 74 -8.78 20.53 -9.96
CA PRO A 74 -9.39 20.69 -8.64
C PRO A 74 -9.15 22.10 -8.05
N ASP A 75 -8.25 22.86 -8.64
CA ASP A 75 -7.97 24.28 -8.37
C ASP A 75 -9.17 25.23 -8.45
N LYS A 76 -10.26 24.87 -9.14
CA LYS A 76 -11.40 25.79 -9.33
C LYS A 76 -12.66 25.44 -8.55
N ARG A 77 -12.66 24.39 -7.72
CA ARG A 77 -13.86 24.00 -6.96
C ARG A 77 -13.99 24.72 -5.61
N TYR A 78 -12.89 25.26 -5.09
CA TYR A 78 -12.93 26.22 -4.00
C TYR A 78 -12.70 27.61 -4.57
N LYS A 79 -13.74 28.44 -4.56
CA LYS A 79 -13.57 29.89 -4.67
C LYS A 79 -12.80 30.32 -3.44
N TRP A 80 -11.48 30.33 -3.53
CA TRP A 80 -10.63 30.99 -2.56
C TRP A 80 -10.78 32.50 -2.81
N GLU A 81 -11.62 33.15 -2.03
CA GLU A 81 -11.41 34.58 -1.82
C GLU A 81 -10.14 34.71 -0.97
N PRO A 82 -9.18 35.57 -1.34
CA PRO A 82 -8.10 35.89 -0.42
C PRO A 82 -8.75 36.30 0.91
N MET A 83 -8.24 35.75 2.02
CA MET A 83 -8.69 36.17 3.34
C MET A 83 -8.64 37.70 3.34
N ARG A 84 -9.78 38.35 3.61
CA ARG A 84 -9.81 39.80 3.71
C ARG A 84 -8.79 40.20 4.77
N GLU A 85 -8.08 41.30 4.53
CA GLU A 85 -7.12 41.85 5.48
C GLU A 85 -7.76 41.92 6.88
N ASP A 86 -7.34 41.01 7.77
CA ASP A 86 -7.83 40.97 9.13
C ASP A 86 -7.47 42.31 9.80
N LEU A 87 -8.42 42.92 10.50
CA LEU A 87 -8.21 44.20 11.19
C LEU A 87 -7.13 44.11 12.29
N GLU A 88 -6.61 42.92 12.57
CA GLU A 88 -5.47 42.65 13.45
C GLU A 88 -4.12 42.60 12.71
N ILE A 89 -3.94 43.36 11.62
CA ILE A 89 -2.63 43.68 11.01
C ILE A 89 -1.81 44.60 11.95
N GLY A 90 -1.77 44.27 13.23
CA GLY A 90 -0.65 44.59 14.11
C GLY A 90 0.43 43.53 13.90
N ASN A 91 1.40 43.84 13.04
CA ASN A 91 2.74 43.23 12.98
C ASN A 91 2.98 41.83 12.38
N ALA A 92 2.07 41.12 11.70
CA ALA A 92 2.51 39.91 10.99
C ALA A 92 1.73 39.56 9.72
N SER A 93 2.47 39.14 8.69
CA SER A 93 1.99 38.57 7.43
C SER A 93 1.31 37.19 7.58
N PHE A 94 0.98 36.76 8.80
CA PHE A 94 0.48 35.42 9.12
C PHE A 94 -0.76 35.51 10.04
N PRO A 95 -1.94 35.05 9.61
CA PRO A 95 -3.11 34.95 10.48
C PRO A 95 -2.92 33.90 11.58
N MET A 96 -3.75 33.93 12.61
CA MET A 96 -3.84 32.84 13.57
C MET A 96 -4.53 31.64 12.91
N VAL A 97 -3.94 30.45 12.98
CA VAL A 97 -4.49 29.23 12.36
C VAL A 97 -4.64 28.10 13.35
N LEU A 98 -5.77 27.39 13.24
CA LEU A 98 -6.04 26.15 13.96
C LEU A 98 -6.00 24.98 12.97
N ILE A 99 -5.15 23.99 13.23
CA ILE A 99 -5.06 22.75 12.47
C ILE A 99 -5.70 21.63 13.29
N GLN A 100 -6.83 21.12 12.82
CA GLN A 100 -7.52 20.01 13.44
C GLN A 100 -7.22 18.70 12.70
N ILE A 101 -6.75 17.70 13.45
CA ILE A 101 -6.39 16.37 12.94
C ILE A 101 -7.36 15.35 13.56
N PRO A 102 -8.46 15.00 12.86
CA PRO A 102 -9.35 13.94 13.32
C PRO A 102 -8.69 12.57 13.11
N MET A 103 -8.63 11.79 14.19
CA MET A 103 -8.02 10.46 14.28
C MET A 103 -9.04 9.47 14.83
N PHE A 104 -8.91 8.23 14.41
CA PHE A 104 -9.57 7.03 14.91
C PHE A 104 -8.45 5.97 15.05
N ASN A 105 -8.71 4.72 14.71
CA ASN A 105 -7.76 3.61 14.91
C ASN A 105 -6.58 3.58 13.91
N GLU A 106 -5.97 4.73 13.54
CA GLU A 106 -4.87 4.80 12.57
C GLU A 106 -3.47 4.65 13.20
N ARG A 107 -3.09 3.41 13.48
CA ARG A 107 -1.80 3.07 14.11
C ARG A 107 -0.58 3.38 13.25
N GLU A 108 -0.66 3.25 11.94
CA GLU A 108 0.51 3.34 11.05
C GLU A 108 0.84 4.79 10.69
N VAL A 109 -0.14 5.69 10.72
CA VAL A 109 -0.01 7.05 10.19
C VAL A 109 -0.04 8.15 11.25
N TYR A 110 -0.45 7.89 12.51
CA TYR A 110 -0.55 8.95 13.52
C TYR A 110 0.73 9.77 13.69
N LYS A 111 1.89 9.12 13.71
CA LYS A 111 3.20 9.80 13.83
C LYS A 111 3.48 10.72 12.66
N ILE A 112 3.15 10.27 11.45
CA ILE A 112 3.43 11.01 10.22
C ILE A 112 2.48 12.21 10.14
N SER A 113 1.19 12.00 10.44
CA SER A 113 0.18 13.05 10.42
C SER A 113 0.46 14.16 11.44
N ILE A 114 0.69 13.79 12.71
CA ILE A 114 1.00 14.75 13.78
C ILE A 114 2.35 15.43 13.48
N GLY A 115 3.35 14.65 13.09
CA GLY A 115 4.67 15.18 12.75
C GLY A 115 4.65 16.15 11.56
N ALA A 116 3.83 15.90 10.55
CA ALA A 116 3.69 16.81 9.41
C ALA A 116 3.04 18.14 9.82
N ALA A 117 1.99 18.10 10.65
CA ALA A 117 1.35 19.30 11.16
C ALA A 117 2.28 20.12 12.06
N CYS A 118 3.03 19.46 12.95
CA CYS A 118 3.97 20.12 13.86
C CYS A 118 5.19 20.73 13.16
N ASN A 119 5.53 20.28 11.95
CA ASN A 119 6.65 20.80 11.15
C ASN A 119 6.20 21.78 10.06
N LEU A 120 4.94 22.24 10.08
CA LEU A 120 4.50 23.25 9.13
C LEU A 120 5.31 24.54 9.32
N SER A 121 5.73 25.16 8.21
CA SER A 121 6.42 26.45 8.25
C SER A 121 5.42 27.57 8.59
N TRP A 122 5.12 27.71 9.88
CA TRP A 122 4.27 28.76 10.45
C TRP A 122 4.86 29.23 11.78
N PRO A 123 4.72 30.52 12.15
CA PRO A 123 5.13 30.98 13.47
C PRO A 123 4.44 30.17 14.59
N SER A 124 5.22 29.61 15.53
CA SER A 124 4.73 28.73 16.59
C SER A 124 3.72 29.39 17.54
N ASP A 125 3.79 30.71 17.67
CA ASP A 125 2.86 31.56 18.42
C ASP A 125 1.52 31.76 17.69
N ARG A 126 1.48 31.47 16.38
CA ARG A 126 0.31 31.69 15.52
C ARG A 126 -0.33 30.43 14.95
N ILE A 127 0.13 29.27 15.39
CA ILE A 127 -0.40 27.95 15.01
C ILE A 127 -0.85 27.20 16.25
N VAL A 128 -2.06 26.66 16.19
CA VAL A 128 -2.59 25.75 17.22
C VAL A 128 -2.90 24.43 16.53
N ILE A 129 -2.41 23.33 17.08
CA ILE A 129 -2.67 21.98 16.55
C ILE A 129 -3.61 21.27 17.52
N GLN A 130 -4.70 20.70 17.03
CA GLN A 130 -5.68 19.98 17.82
C GLN A 130 -5.85 18.58 17.23
N VAL A 131 -5.51 17.56 18.00
CA VAL A 131 -5.71 16.16 17.64
C VAL A 131 -7.02 15.70 18.27
N LEU A 132 -7.99 15.36 17.44
CA LEU A 132 -9.33 14.92 17.84
C LEU A 132 -9.40 13.40 17.68
N ASP A 133 -9.29 12.67 18.79
CA ASP A 133 -9.22 11.21 18.76
C ASP A 133 -10.56 10.55 19.15
N ASP A 134 -11.16 9.89 18.16
CA ASP A 134 -12.40 9.12 18.27
C ASP A 134 -12.13 7.60 18.44
N SER A 135 -10.86 7.18 18.58
CA SER A 135 -10.43 5.77 18.64
C SER A 135 -11.22 4.92 19.63
N THR A 136 -11.35 3.64 19.34
CA THR A 136 -11.87 2.65 20.30
C THR A 136 -10.75 1.84 20.95
N ASP A 137 -9.60 1.72 20.31
CA ASP A 137 -8.45 0.97 20.84
C ASP A 137 -7.65 1.82 21.84
N LEU A 138 -7.58 1.35 23.09
CA LEU A 138 -6.84 2.03 24.17
C LEU A 138 -5.34 2.14 23.90
N THR A 139 -4.75 1.16 23.19
CA THR A 139 -3.33 1.17 22.83
C THR A 139 -3.05 2.30 21.85
N ILE A 140 -3.96 2.52 20.90
CA ILE A 140 -3.82 3.60 19.90
C ILE A 140 -3.97 4.96 20.57
N LYS A 141 -4.94 5.13 21.47
CA LYS A 141 -5.10 6.35 22.27
C LYS A 141 -3.82 6.72 23.02
N ASP A 142 -3.25 5.76 23.76
CA ASP A 142 -2.01 5.96 24.51
C ASP A 142 -0.82 6.34 23.59
N MET A 143 -0.72 5.71 22.42
CA MET A 143 0.30 6.05 21.43
C MET A 143 0.15 7.48 20.88
N ILE A 144 -1.08 7.91 20.58
CA ILE A 144 -1.38 9.25 20.06
C ILE A 144 -1.12 10.31 21.13
N GLU A 145 -1.57 10.07 22.37
CA GLU A 145 -1.36 10.98 23.49
C GLU A 145 0.13 11.19 23.78
N LYS A 146 0.92 10.11 23.82
CA LYS A 146 2.38 10.17 23.98
C LYS A 146 3.07 10.98 22.88
N GLU A 147 2.61 10.83 21.64
CA GLU A 147 3.13 11.60 20.52
C GLU A 147 2.79 13.09 20.66
N CYS A 148 1.58 13.42 21.10
CA CYS A 148 1.18 14.80 21.38
C CYS A 148 2.02 15.43 22.51
N ILE A 149 2.24 14.71 23.62
CA ILE A 149 3.10 15.15 24.72
C ILE A 149 4.54 15.39 24.23
N ARG A 150 5.06 14.52 23.36
CA ARG A 150 6.39 14.66 22.76
C ARG A 150 6.55 15.92 21.91
N TRP A 151 5.50 16.37 21.23
CA TRP A 151 5.52 17.62 20.47
C TRP A 151 5.28 18.84 21.35
N ALA A 152 4.41 18.73 22.36
CA ALA A 152 4.21 19.77 23.35
C ALA A 152 5.51 20.12 24.10
N SER A 153 6.33 19.10 24.45
CA SER A 153 7.62 19.33 25.11
C SER A 153 8.66 20.03 24.23
N LYS A 154 8.46 20.07 22.91
CA LYS A 154 9.29 20.85 21.98
C LYS A 154 8.83 22.29 21.82
N GLY A 155 7.81 22.72 22.56
CA GLY A 155 7.26 24.08 22.49
C GLY A 155 6.24 24.30 21.36
N ILE A 156 5.72 23.23 20.76
CA ILE A 156 4.61 23.33 19.79
C ILE A 156 3.29 23.39 20.56
N ASN A 157 2.41 24.32 20.16
CA ASN A 157 1.08 24.46 20.76
C ASN A 157 0.13 23.37 20.22
N ILE A 158 0.23 22.17 20.78
CA ILE A 158 -0.58 21.00 20.44
C ILE A 158 -1.51 20.61 21.60
N ARG A 159 -2.77 20.32 21.27
CA ARG A 159 -3.81 19.86 22.21
C ARG A 159 -4.36 18.52 21.76
N TYR A 160 -4.42 17.57 22.67
CA TYR A 160 -5.06 16.29 22.46
C TYR A 160 -6.45 16.31 23.11
N GLN A 161 -7.47 15.91 22.36
CA GLN A 161 -8.86 15.85 22.83
C GLN A 161 -9.51 14.54 22.40
N ILE A 162 -10.14 13.88 23.36
CA ILE A 162 -10.95 12.68 23.13
C ILE A 162 -12.40 13.11 23.07
N ARG A 163 -13.15 12.65 22.06
CA ARG A 163 -14.60 12.91 21.98
C ARG A 163 -15.38 11.66 22.38
N ASP A 164 -16.37 11.86 23.23
CA ASP A 164 -17.26 10.77 23.69
C ASP A 164 -18.49 10.57 22.79
N THR A 165 -18.83 11.55 21.93
CA THR A 165 -20.10 11.56 21.17
C THR A 165 -19.88 11.65 19.65
N ARG A 166 -20.38 10.65 18.90
CA ARG A 166 -20.25 10.52 17.43
C ARG A 166 -21.23 11.38 16.62
N GLY A 167 -21.54 12.60 17.06
CA GLY A 167 -22.35 13.52 16.28
C GLY A 167 -21.58 14.01 15.03
N GLY A 168 -22.00 13.62 13.83
CA GLY A 168 -21.56 14.23 12.56
C GLY A 168 -20.32 13.63 11.87
N TYR A 169 -19.77 12.51 12.33
CA TYR A 169 -18.58 11.87 11.73
C TYR A 169 -17.42 12.87 11.52
N LYS A 170 -16.56 12.68 10.49
CA LYS A 170 -15.43 13.57 10.18
C LYS A 170 -15.81 15.03 9.97
N ALA A 171 -17.04 15.30 9.52
CA ALA A 171 -17.53 16.66 9.30
C ALA A 171 -17.99 17.34 10.61
N GLY A 172 -18.46 16.58 11.59
CA GLY A 172 -18.81 17.08 12.92
C GLY A 172 -17.60 17.35 13.81
N ALA A 173 -16.46 16.72 13.52
CA ALA A 173 -15.21 16.92 14.27
C ALA A 173 -14.66 18.35 14.14
N LEU A 174 -14.94 19.05 13.04
CA LEU A 174 -14.37 20.36 12.72
C LEU A 174 -15.26 21.54 13.10
N LYS A 175 -16.44 21.29 13.69
CA LYS A 175 -17.46 22.33 13.90
C LYS A 175 -17.31 23.06 15.24
N ASP A 176 -16.67 22.43 16.22
CA ASP A 176 -16.60 22.87 17.61
C ASP A 176 -15.13 22.99 18.09
#